data_AF-A0A975BMH3-F1
#
_entry.id   AF-A0A975BMH3-F1
#
_cell.length_a   1.000
_cell.length_b   1.000
_cell.length_c   1.000
_cell.angle_alpha   90.00
_cell.angle_beta   90.00
_cell.angle_gamma   90.00
#
_symmetry.space_group_name_H-M   'P 1'
#
loop_
_entity.id
_entity.type
_entity.pdbx_description
1 polymer ?
#
loop_
_entity_poly.entity_id
_entity_poly.type
_entity_poly.pdbx_seq_one_letter_code
_entity_poly.pdbx_strand_id
1 'polypeptide(L)' 'MKQKKKKIKITPAAILGMIFALLIIGAGFYISIVRGEYTGYPTIGLGLCLMTLIVIISRSRSK' A
#
# COMPACT_ATOMS: atom_id res chain seq x y z
N MET A 1 -10.37 28.65 -12.77
CA MET A 1 -9.23 27.79 -12.36
C MET A 1 -9.15 26.56 -13.28
N LYS A 2 -8.21 26.51 -14.22
CA LYS A 2 -8.00 25.33 -15.08
C LYS A 2 -7.31 24.24 -14.25
N GLN A 3 -8.03 23.21 -13.82
CA GLN A 3 -7.45 22.02 -13.21
C GLN A 3 -6.57 21.32 -14.25
N LYS A 4 -5.25 21.56 -14.21
CA LYS A 4 -4.29 20.75 -14.97
C LYS A 4 -4.43 19.32 -14.46
N LYS A 5 -5.03 18.42 -15.25
CA LYS A 5 -4.99 16.97 -15.01
C LYS A 5 -3.52 16.54 -14.97
N LYS A 6 -2.90 16.52 -13.78
CA LYS A 6 -1.59 15.91 -13.59
C LYS A 6 -1.76 14.44 -13.91
N LYS A 7 -1.26 14.01 -15.08
CA LYS A 7 -1.11 12.59 -15.39
C LYS A 7 -0.20 12.01 -14.31
N ILE A 8 -0.78 11.26 -13.37
CA ILE A 8 -0.03 10.52 -12.37
C ILE A 8 0.81 9.51 -13.15
N LYS A 9 2.11 9.78 -13.31
CA LYS A 9 3.06 8.83 -13.86
C LYS A 9 3.29 7.77 -12.79
N ILE A 10 2.50 6.70 -12.82
CA ILE A 10 2.72 5.53 -11.97
C ILE A 10 4.01 4.86 -12.45
N THR A 11 5.04 4.88 -11.60
CA THR A 11 6.30 4.20 -11.91
C THR A 11 6.17 2.70 -11.65
N PRO A 12 6.92 1.85 -12.37
CA PRO A 12 6.96 0.40 -12.11
C PRO A 12 7.27 0.07 -10.64
N ALA A 13 8.12 0.88 -10.00
CA ALA A 13 8.43 0.76 -8.58
C ALA A 13 7.22 0.97 -7.65
N ALA A 14 6.31 1.89 -8.00
CA ALA A 14 5.10 2.11 -7.22
C ALA A 14 4.12 0.92 -7.35
N ILE A 15 4.05 0.30 -8.53
CA ILE A 15 3.25 -0.90 -8.77
C ILE A 15 3.79 -2.06 -7.95
N LEU A 16 5.10 -2.32 -8.02
CA LEU A 16 5.78 -3.33 -7.20
C LEU A 16 5.55 -3.11 -5.71
N GLY A 17 5.66 -1.86 -5.24
CA GLY A 17 5.36 -1.53 -3.85
C GLY A 17 3.90 -1.82 -3.46
N MET A 18 2.94 -1.51 -4.32
CA MET A 18 1.52 -1.81 -4.06
C MET A 18 1.25 -3.32 -4.01
N ILE A 19 1.88 -4.10 -4.90
CA ILE A 19 1.81 -5.56 -4.88
C ILE A 19 2.38 -6.10 -3.55
N PHE A 20 3.52 -5.58 -3.12
CA PHE A 20 4.14 -6.00 -1.87
C PHE A 20 3.28 -5.66 -0.64
N ALA A 21 2.67 -4.47 -0.61
CA ALA A 21 1.73 -4.09 0.43
C ALA A 21 0.50 -5.02 0.49
N LEU A 22 -0.05 -5.39 -0.67
CA LEU A 22 -1.17 -6.35 -0.74
C LEU A 22 -0.78 -7.75 -0.24
N LEU A 23 0.43 -8.21 -0.53
CA LEU A 23 0.93 -9.49 -0.01
C LEU A 23 1.07 -9.47 1.52
N ILE A 24 1.56 -8.39 2.10
CA ILE A 24 1.65 -8.23 3.57
C ILE A 24 0.25 -8.24 4.20
N ILE A 25 -0.71 -7.52 3.61
CA ILE A 25 -2.10 -7.51 4.07
C ILE A 25 -2.69 -8.92 3.99
N GLY A 26 -2.53 -9.61 2.87
CA GLY A 26 -3.01 -10.98 2.67
C GLY A 26 -2.39 -11.97 3.66
N ALA A 27 -1.09 -11.88 3.92
CA ALA A 27 -0.40 -12.69 4.92
C ALA A 27 -0.92 -12.40 6.34
N GLY A 28 -1.15 -11.14 6.68
CA GLY A 28 -1.73 -10.75 7.96
C GLY A 28 -3.16 -11.28 8.15
N PHE A 29 -4.00 -11.24 7.11
CA PHE A 29 -5.34 -11.85 7.14
C PHE A 29 -5.27 -13.37 7.27
N TYR A 30 -4.36 -14.03 6.55
CA TYR A 30 -4.16 -15.47 6.65
C TYR A 30 -3.77 -15.88 8.07
N ILE A 31 -2.82 -15.18 8.70
CA ILE A 31 -2.43 -15.45 10.08
C ILE A 31 -3.60 -15.20 11.05
N SER A 32 -4.32 -14.08 10.89
CA SER A 32 -5.43 -13.73 11.78
C SER A 32 -6.59 -14.73 11.69
N ILE A 33 -6.95 -15.16 10.47
CA ILE A 33 -8.12 -16.00 10.23
C ILE A 33 -7.78 -17.49 10.44
N VAL A 34 -6.63 -17.95 9.95
CA VAL A 34 -6.28 -19.38 9.95
C VAL A 34 -5.62 -19.81 11.25
N ARG A 35 -4.74 -18.98 11.83
CA ARG A 35 -4.10 -19.28 13.12
C ARG A 35 -4.86 -18.73 14.32
N GLY A 36 -5.83 -17.85 14.11
CA GLY A 36 -6.57 -17.21 15.21
C GLY A 36 -5.70 -16.30 16.09
N GLU A 37 -4.49 -15.97 15.64
CA GLU A 37 -3.57 -15.12 16.40
C GLU A 37 -3.84 -13.65 16.11
N TYR A 38 -3.94 -12.84 17.17
CA TYR A 38 -4.08 -11.38 17.07
C TYR A 38 -2.84 -10.69 16.45
N THR A 39 -1.74 -11.42 16.25
CA THR A 39 -0.50 -10.96 15.61
C THR A 39 -0.67 -10.62 14.13
N GLY A 40 -1.74 -11.09 13.47
CA GLY A 40 -2.00 -10.74 12.08
C GLY A 40 -2.57 -9.33 11.87
N TYR A 41 -3.31 -8.77 12.84
CA TYR A 41 -3.83 -7.38 12.77
C TYR A 41 -2.74 -6.29 12.64
N PRO A 42 -1.65 -6.28 13.43
CA PRO A 42 -0.57 -5.31 13.25
C PRO A 42 0.14 -5.49 11.90
N THR A 43 0.18 -6.72 11.36
CA THR A 43 0.72 -7.00 10.02
C THR A 43 -0.14 -6.36 8.93
N ILE A 44 -1.47 -6.46 9.05
CA ILE A 44 -2.42 -5.77 8.15
C ILE A 44 -2.23 -4.25 8.24
N GLY A 45 -2.10 -3.71 9.46
CA GLY A 45 -1.86 -2.29 9.70
C GLY A 45 -0.57 -1.79 9.04
N LEU A 46 0.52 -2.55 9.14
CA LEU A 46 1.79 -2.26 8.46
C LEU A 46 1.63 -2.22 6.94
N GLY A 47 0.89 -3.18 6.36
CA GLY A 47 0.59 -3.20 4.94
C GLY A 47 -0.20 -1.97 4.46
N LEU A 48 -1.20 -1.53 5.23
CA LEU A 48 -1.97 -0.31 4.94
C LEU A 48 -1.12 0.96 5.05
N CYS A 49 -0.24 1.05 6.05
CA CYS A 49 0.72 2.14 6.19
C CYS A 49 1.66 2.22 4.99
N LEU A 50 2.20 1.09 4.55
CA LEU A 50 3.04 0.99 3.36
C LEU A 50 2.31 1.47 2.10
N MET A 51 1.07 1.02 1.91
CA MET A 51 0.24 1.41 0.77
C MET A 51 0.03 2.93 0.73
N THR A 52 -0.29 3.53 1.89
CA THR A 52 -0.47 4.98 2.04
C THR A 52 0.82 5.75 1.76
N LEU A 53 1.95 5.26 2.29
CA LEU A 53 3.27 5.85 2.06
C LEU A 53 3.65 5.85 0.58
N ILE A 54 3.39 4.75 -0.14
CA ILE A 54 3.65 4.63 -1.58
C ILE A 54 2.81 5.64 -2.37
N VAL A 55 1.54 5.83 -2.01
CA VAL A 55 0.66 6.83 -2.64
C VAL A 55 1.17 8.24 -2.38
N ILE A 56 1.55 8.56 -1.14
CA ILE A 56 2.10 9.88 -0.77
C ILE A 56 3.40 10.16 -1.54
N ILE A 57 4.34 9.22 -1.57
CA ILE A 57 5.62 9.37 -2.29
C ILE A 57 5.36 9.54 -3.79
N SER A 58 4.47 8.73 -4.37
CA SER A 58 4.12 8.81 -5.80
C SER A 58 3.50 10.17 -6.14
N ARG A 59 2.65 10.70 -5.25
CA ARG A 59 2.05 12.03 -5.42
C ARG A 59 3.07 13.16 -5.22
N SER A 60 4.02 13.00 -4.30
CA SER A 60 5.09 13.98 -4.05
C SER A 60 6.07 14.07 -5.21
N ARG A 61 6.47 12.96 -5.84
CA ARG A 61 7.35 12.99 -7.03
C ARG A 61 6.67 13.54 -8.28
N SER A 62 5.34 13.52 -8.33
CA SER A 62 4.57 14.16 -9.40
C SER A 62 4.33 15.65 -9.14
N LYS A 63 4.71 16.18 -7.96
CA LYS A 63 4.49 17.58 -7.60
C LYS A 63 5.49 18.48 -8.31
#